data_AF-A0A1F8PYA3-F1
#
_entry.id   AF-A0A1F8PYA3-F1
#
_cell.length_a   1.000
_cell.length_b   1.000
_cell.length_c   1.000
_cell.angle_alpha   90.00
_cell.angle_beta   90.00
_cell.angle_gamma   90.00
#
_symmetry.space_group_name_H-M   'P 1'
#
loop_
_entity.id
_entity.type
_entity.pdbx_description
1 polymer ?
#
loop_
_entity_poly.entity_id
_entity_poly.type
_entity_poly.pdbx_seq_one_letter_code
_entity_poly.pdbx_strand_id
1 'polypeptide(L)'
;MLLSDAVKRDRTTARRVCLLQTLWQERYLTREQLISRVEGELGGGCFGDTAWKDAFYRDLRAVKAALSAAGYRLLYSRNPTRVGYYLRNQLAVGPELAKILDGSVAEVDAAQIAVLKGLAMAERFRLGFSISETAYNVVAYRIQQRNPALGVVESNRLALLQRERT
;
A
#
# COMPACT_ATOMS: atom_id res chain seq x y z
N MET A 1 -10.86 -22.26 -11.16
CA MET A 1 -9.76 -22.53 -12.12
C MET A 1 -10.13 -22.31 -13.59
N LEU A 2 -11.40 -22.01 -13.95
CA LEU A 2 -11.81 -21.69 -15.33
C LEU A 2 -11.34 -20.32 -15.84
N LEU A 3 -11.31 -19.30 -14.98
CA LEU A 3 -10.93 -17.93 -15.37
C LEU A 3 -9.45 -17.83 -15.74
N SER A 4 -8.58 -18.50 -14.98
CA SER A 4 -7.14 -18.54 -15.23
C SER A 4 -6.79 -19.19 -16.58
N ASP A 5 -7.52 -20.24 -16.97
CA ASP A 5 -7.32 -20.88 -18.27
C ASP A 5 -7.87 -20.04 -19.42
N ALA A 6 -8.98 -19.32 -19.22
CA ALA A 6 -9.51 -18.38 -20.20
C ALA A 6 -8.56 -17.18 -20.43
N VAL A 7 -7.95 -16.65 -19.36
CA VAL A 7 -6.95 -15.58 -19.45
C VAL A 7 -5.73 -16.00 -20.26
N LYS A 8 -5.28 -17.26 -20.13
CA LYS A 8 -4.14 -17.78 -20.91
C LYS A 8 -4.44 -17.94 -22.40
N ARG A 9 -5.71 -18.15 -22.78
CA ARG A 9 -6.11 -18.48 -24.16
C ARG A 9 -6.63 -17.29 -24.95
N ASP A 10 -7.31 -16.35 -24.29
CA ASP A 10 -7.89 -15.18 -24.94
C ASP A 10 -7.29 -13.87 -24.39
N ARG A 11 -6.57 -13.17 -25.26
CA ARG A 11 -5.93 -11.89 -24.96
C ARG A 11 -6.94 -10.80 -24.57
N THR A 12 -8.16 -10.86 -25.10
CA THR A 12 -9.22 -9.90 -24.74
C THR A 12 -9.71 -10.13 -23.31
N THR A 13 -9.96 -11.39 -22.96
CA THR A 13 -10.26 -11.79 -21.58
C THR A 13 -9.12 -11.40 -20.63
N ALA A 14 -7.86 -11.63 -21.01
CA ALA A 14 -6.70 -11.22 -20.23
C ALA A 14 -6.69 -9.71 -19.95
N ARG A 15 -6.87 -8.87 -20.98
CA ARG A 15 -6.93 -7.41 -20.81
C ARG A 15 -8.05 -6.97 -19.87
N ARG A 16 -9.24 -7.56 -20.00
CA ARG A 16 -10.39 -7.23 -19.15
C ARG A 16 -10.17 -7.64 -17.70
N VAL A 17 -9.58 -8.81 -17.46
CA VAL A 17 -9.23 -9.27 -16.12
C VAL A 17 -8.17 -8.35 -15.51
N CYS A 18 -7.13 -7.99 -16.25
CA CYS A 18 -6.10 -7.07 -15.79
C CYS A 18 -6.70 -5.70 -15.44
N LEU A 19 -7.52 -5.11 -16.33
CA LEU A 19 -8.23 -3.86 -16.05
C LEU A 19 -9.10 -3.93 -14.79
N LEU A 20 -9.82 -5.04 -14.60
CA LEU A 20 -10.67 -5.23 -13.42
C LEU A 20 -9.84 -5.31 -12.14
N GLN A 21 -8.75 -6.06 -12.14
CA GLN A 21 -7.83 -6.19 -11.00
C GLN A 21 -7.20 -4.84 -10.65
N THR A 22 -6.68 -4.11 -11.65
CA THR A 22 -6.10 -2.79 -11.44
C THR A 22 -7.13 -1.81 -10.86
N LEU A 23 -8.34 -1.76 -11.41
CA LEU A 23 -9.42 -0.90 -10.89
C LEU A 23 -9.93 -1.31 -9.51
N TRP A 24 -9.74 -2.58 -9.13
CA TRP A 24 -10.08 -3.07 -7.80
C TRP A 24 -9.01 -2.70 -6.76
N GLN A 25 -7.74 -2.69 -7.13
CA GLN A 25 -6.65 -2.41 -6.20
C GLN A 25 -6.37 -0.92 -6.06
N GLU A 26 -6.65 -0.15 -7.11
CA GLU A 26 -6.19 1.22 -7.23
C GLU A 26 -7.29 2.19 -7.64
N ARG A 27 -7.14 3.44 -7.23
CA ARG A 27 -8.14 4.50 -7.47
C ARG A 27 -7.47 5.70 -8.11
N TYR A 28 -8.27 6.47 -8.84
CA TYR A 28 -7.86 7.69 -9.52
C TYR A 28 -6.77 7.44 -10.56
N LEU A 29 -6.96 6.41 -11.38
CA LEU A 29 -6.08 6.12 -12.50
C LEU A 29 -6.60 6.79 -13.77
N THR A 30 -5.74 7.51 -14.48
CA THR A 30 -6.07 8.03 -15.81
C THR A 30 -6.15 6.89 -16.82
N ARG A 31 -6.64 7.20 -18.02
CA ARG A 31 -6.67 6.23 -19.13
C ARG A 31 -5.25 5.76 -19.45
N GLU A 32 -4.31 6.69 -19.52
CA GLU A 32 -2.91 6.43 -19.86
C GLU A 32 -2.27 5.52 -18.82
N GLN A 33 -2.55 5.75 -17.53
CA GLN A 33 -2.08 4.90 -16.44
C GLN A 33 -2.70 3.49 -16.49
N LEU A 34 -4.00 3.37 -16.78
CA LEU A 34 -4.66 2.07 -16.95
C LEU A 34 -4.04 1.29 -18.12
N ILE A 35 -3.77 1.94 -19.25
CA ILE A 35 -3.14 1.28 -20.40
C ILE A 35 -1.74 0.81 -20.04
N SER A 36 -0.93 1.69 -19.45
CA SER A 36 0.44 1.36 -19.05
C SER A 36 0.51 0.18 -18.08
N ARG A 37 -0.43 0.08 -17.13
CA ARG A 37 -0.55 -1.08 -16.22
C ARG A 37 -0.82 -2.38 -16.96
N VAL A 38 -1.81 -2.36 -17.85
CA VAL A 38 -2.21 -3.54 -18.61
C VAL A 38 -1.11 -3.98 -19.58
N GLU A 39 -0.41 -3.04 -20.19
CA GLU A 39 0.76 -3.33 -21.02
C GLU A 39 1.97 -3.81 -20.22
N GLY A 40 2.17 -3.30 -19.00
CA GLY A 40 3.19 -3.80 -18.09
C GLY A 40 2.98 -5.26 -17.71
N GLU A 41 1.71 -5.67 -17.53
CA GLU A 41 1.36 -7.04 -17.16
C GLU A 41 1.31 -8.00 -18.35
N LEU A 42 0.74 -7.57 -19.49
CA LEU A 42 0.45 -8.43 -20.64
C LEU A 42 1.40 -8.23 -21.83
N GLY A 43 2.40 -7.35 -21.67
CA GLY A 43 3.33 -6.93 -22.72
C GLY A 43 2.81 -5.72 -23.51
N GLY A 44 3.77 -4.89 -23.97
CA GLY A 44 3.51 -3.69 -24.76
C GLY A 44 2.69 -3.96 -26.03
N GLY A 45 1.84 -3.00 -26.41
CA GLY A 45 1.00 -3.11 -27.60
C GLY A 45 -0.14 -4.12 -27.47
N CYS A 46 -0.51 -4.57 -26.26
CA CYS A 46 -1.57 -5.57 -26.09
C CYS A 46 -2.96 -5.09 -26.57
N PHE A 47 -3.16 -3.78 -26.71
CA PHE A 47 -4.35 -3.17 -27.30
C PHE A 47 -4.26 -2.96 -28.83
N GLY A 48 -3.10 -3.20 -29.43
CA GLY A 48 -2.80 -3.04 -30.87
C GLY A 48 -2.43 -1.61 -31.26
N ASP A 49 -1.54 -1.45 -32.25
CA ASP A 49 -0.89 -0.15 -32.51
C ASP A 49 -1.83 0.92 -33.11
N THR A 50 -2.79 0.52 -33.95
CA THR A 50 -3.64 1.44 -34.72
C THR A 50 -5.04 1.63 -34.15
N ALA A 51 -5.57 0.64 -33.42
CA ALA A 51 -6.94 0.62 -32.90
C ALA A 51 -7.03 0.50 -31.37
N TRP A 52 -5.96 0.83 -30.64
CA TRP A 52 -5.93 0.65 -29.18
C TRP A 52 -7.06 1.37 -28.46
N LYS A 53 -7.47 2.56 -28.92
CA LYS A 53 -8.55 3.35 -28.29
C LYS A 53 -9.85 2.56 -28.29
N ASP A 54 -10.21 1.98 -29.42
CA ASP A 54 -11.44 1.21 -29.57
C ASP A 54 -11.38 -0.09 -28.75
N ALA A 55 -10.23 -0.78 -28.78
CA ALA A 55 -10.01 -1.96 -27.96
C ALA A 55 -10.16 -1.65 -26.46
N PHE A 56 -9.50 -0.58 -25.99
CA PHE A 56 -9.57 -0.13 -24.61
C PHE A 56 -10.99 0.21 -24.19
N TYR A 57 -11.73 1.02 -24.97
CA TYR A 57 -13.08 1.40 -24.58
C TYR A 57 -14.08 0.24 -24.62
N ARG A 58 -13.91 -0.71 -25.55
CA ARG A 58 -14.72 -1.95 -25.56
C ARG A 58 -14.46 -2.78 -24.31
N ASP A 59 -13.20 -2.94 -23.94
CA ASP A 59 -12.83 -3.71 -22.74
C ASP A 59 -13.27 -3.00 -21.46
N LEU A 60 -13.09 -1.68 -21.37
CA LEU A 60 -13.57 -0.89 -20.24
C LEU A 60 -15.10 -0.93 -20.11
N ARG A 61 -15.85 -0.98 -21.21
CA ARG A 61 -17.31 -1.14 -21.20
C ARG A 61 -17.72 -2.49 -20.64
N ALA A 62 -17.02 -3.57 -21.01
CA ALA A 62 -17.25 -4.90 -20.45
C ALA A 62 -16.94 -4.94 -18.94
N VAL A 63 -15.81 -4.35 -18.53
CA VAL A 63 -15.44 -4.25 -17.11
C VAL A 63 -16.46 -3.42 -16.32
N LYS A 64 -16.93 -2.30 -16.87
CA LYS A 64 -17.98 -1.48 -16.26
C LYS A 64 -19.28 -2.26 -16.06
N ALA A 65 -19.68 -3.08 -17.02
CA ALA A 65 -20.86 -3.93 -16.91
C ALA A 65 -20.69 -4.99 -15.80
N ALA A 66 -19.53 -5.65 -15.76
CA ALA A 66 -19.22 -6.65 -14.73
C ALA A 66 -19.22 -6.03 -13.31
N LEU A 67 -18.59 -4.86 -13.15
CA LEU A 67 -18.59 -4.12 -11.87
C LEU A 67 -20.00 -3.70 -11.47
N SER A 68 -20.81 -3.24 -12.42
CA SER A 68 -22.21 -2.87 -12.16
C SER A 68 -23.06 -4.06 -11.72
N ALA A 69 -22.85 -5.24 -12.31
CA ALA A 69 -23.51 -6.47 -11.89
C ALA A 69 -23.13 -6.87 -10.45
N ALA A 70 -21.92 -6.51 -10.02
CA ALA A 70 -21.44 -6.70 -8.65
C ALA A 70 -21.82 -5.55 -7.68
N GLY A 71 -22.64 -4.57 -8.10
CA GLY A 71 -23.10 -3.46 -7.25
C GLY A 71 -22.13 -2.27 -7.16
N TYR A 72 -21.04 -2.27 -7.92
CA TYR A 72 -20.08 -1.18 -7.98
C TYR A 72 -20.32 -0.26 -9.18
N ARG A 73 -19.98 1.02 -9.06
CA ARG A 73 -20.05 1.96 -10.20
C ARG A 73 -18.67 2.53 -10.49
N LEU A 74 -18.14 2.24 -11.68
CA LEU A 74 -16.94 2.88 -12.19
C LEU A 74 -17.25 4.31 -12.64
N LEU A 75 -16.61 5.29 -12.01
CA LEU A 75 -16.76 6.72 -12.26
C LEU A 75 -15.41 7.33 -12.63
N TYR A 76 -15.42 8.54 -13.21
CA TYR A 76 -14.21 9.32 -13.50
C TYR A 76 -14.28 10.64 -12.74
N SER A 77 -13.26 10.92 -11.94
CA SER A 77 -13.10 12.18 -11.22
C SER A 77 -12.28 13.17 -12.05
N ARG A 78 -12.76 14.41 -12.13
CA ARG A 78 -12.06 15.56 -12.75
C ARG A 78 -11.47 16.51 -11.70
N ASN A 79 -11.45 16.12 -10.43
CA ASN A 79 -10.84 16.92 -9.38
C ASN A 79 -9.30 16.95 -9.57
N PRO A 80 -8.65 18.12 -9.59
CA PRO A 80 -7.20 18.24 -9.77
C PRO A 80 -6.37 17.41 -8.78
N THR A 81 -6.85 17.23 -7.55
CA THR A 81 -6.14 16.46 -6.51
C THR A 81 -6.36 14.96 -6.60
N ARG A 82 -7.38 14.53 -7.37
CA ARG A 82 -7.83 13.13 -7.48
C ARG A 82 -8.40 12.87 -8.86
N VAL A 83 -7.59 13.02 -9.90
CA VAL A 83 -8.03 12.84 -11.29
C VAL A 83 -8.01 11.35 -11.66
N GLY A 84 -9.02 10.86 -12.38
CA GLY A 84 -9.01 9.49 -12.90
C GLY A 84 -10.19 8.61 -12.47
N TYR A 85 -10.14 7.35 -12.90
CA TYR A 85 -11.17 6.34 -12.67
C TYR A 85 -11.15 5.81 -11.24
N TYR A 86 -12.33 5.63 -10.63
CA TYR A 86 -12.49 5.05 -9.31
C TYR A 86 -13.81 4.29 -9.18
N LEU A 87 -13.83 3.30 -8.28
CA LEU A 87 -15.06 2.59 -7.93
C LEU A 87 -15.80 3.32 -6.81
N ARG A 88 -17.05 3.69 -7.07
CA ARG A 88 -18.02 4.10 -6.04
C ARG A 88 -18.57 2.85 -5.36
N ASN A 89 -18.83 2.97 -4.05
CA ASN A 89 -19.20 1.88 -3.13
C ASN A 89 -18.06 0.92 -2.77
N GLN A 90 -16.85 1.19 -3.26
CA GLN A 90 -15.65 0.54 -2.75
C GLN A 90 -15.16 1.29 -1.50
N LEU A 91 -15.06 0.56 -0.39
CA LEU A 91 -14.42 1.07 0.83
C LEU A 91 -12.96 1.42 0.52
N ALA A 92 -12.49 2.56 1.03
CA ALA A 92 -11.10 2.99 0.81
C ALA A 92 -10.09 2.05 1.48
N VAL A 93 -10.53 1.35 2.52
CA VAL A 93 -9.76 0.37 3.28
C VAL A 93 -10.67 -0.84 3.46
N GLY A 94 -10.16 -2.04 3.21
CA GLY A 94 -10.92 -3.26 3.48
C GLY A 94 -11.32 -3.34 4.96
N PRO A 95 -12.45 -3.96 5.31
CA PRO A 95 -12.95 -3.98 6.70
C PRO A 95 -11.95 -4.62 7.69
N GLU A 96 -11.13 -5.57 7.22
CA GLU A 96 -10.07 -6.18 8.02
C GLU A 96 -8.91 -5.22 8.27
N LEU A 97 -8.41 -4.54 7.23
CA LEU A 97 -7.35 -3.55 7.39
C LEU A 97 -7.84 -2.33 8.17
N ALA A 98 -9.11 -1.94 8.03
CA ALA A 98 -9.73 -0.91 8.86
C ALA A 98 -9.74 -1.32 10.34
N LYS A 99 -10.11 -2.56 10.66
CA LYS A 99 -10.03 -3.10 12.02
C LYS A 99 -8.61 -3.15 12.56
N ILE A 100 -7.62 -3.52 11.74
CA ILE A 100 -6.22 -3.51 12.14
C ILE A 100 -5.77 -2.08 12.44
N LEU A 101 -6.09 -1.13 11.57
CA LEU A 101 -5.76 0.29 11.77
C LEU A 101 -6.46 0.86 13.01
N ASP A 102 -7.74 0.55 13.20
CA ASP A 102 -8.51 0.99 14.37
C ASP A 102 -7.94 0.39 15.66
N GLY A 103 -7.55 -0.88 15.64
CA GLY A 103 -6.86 -1.53 16.77
C GLY A 103 -5.52 -0.88 17.08
N SER A 104 -4.69 -0.65 16.06
CA SER A 104 -3.40 0.03 16.24
C SER A 104 -3.56 1.48 16.69
N VAL A 105 -4.60 2.19 16.26
CA VAL A 105 -4.90 3.56 16.72
C VAL A 105 -5.41 3.56 18.15
N ALA A 106 -6.21 2.56 18.55
CA ALA A 106 -6.70 2.43 19.93
C ALA A 106 -5.57 2.16 20.93
N GLU A 107 -4.46 1.56 20.49
CA GLU A 107 -3.25 1.38 21.31
C GLU A 107 -2.42 2.67 21.46
N VAL A 108 -2.62 3.66 20.59
CA VAL A 108 -1.89 4.94 20.67
C VAL A 108 -2.69 5.94 21.49
N ASP A 109 -2.12 6.38 22.60
CA ASP A 109 -2.70 7.41 23.45
C ASP A 109 -2.88 8.74 22.69
N ALA A 110 -4.13 9.21 22.60
CA ALA A 110 -4.47 10.45 21.92
C ALA A 110 -3.74 11.68 22.50
N ALA A 111 -3.40 11.65 23.79
CA ALA A 111 -2.58 12.69 24.42
C ALA A 111 -1.16 12.70 23.85
N GLN A 112 -0.56 11.53 23.58
CA GLN A 112 0.76 11.44 22.97
C GLN A 112 0.76 11.96 21.53
N ILE A 113 -0.30 11.70 20.76
CA ILE A 113 -0.46 12.25 19.40
C ILE A 113 -0.55 13.78 19.46
N ALA A 114 -1.31 14.33 20.40
CA ALA A 114 -1.46 15.77 20.57
C ALA A 114 -0.13 16.43 20.93
N VAL A 115 0.64 15.84 21.86
CA VAL A 115 1.98 16.29 22.22
C VAL A 115 2.90 16.26 21.00
N LEU A 116 2.98 15.14 20.28
CA LEU A 116 3.86 14.98 19.11
C LEU A 116 3.52 16.00 18.01
N LYS A 117 2.23 16.27 17.79
CA LYS A 117 1.77 17.29 16.83
C LYS A 117 2.19 18.70 17.23
N GLY A 118 2.21 19.01 18.53
CA GLY A 118 2.65 20.31 19.06
C GLY A 118 4.16 20.56 19.00
N LEU A 119 4.99 19.50 18.89
CA LEU A 119 6.44 19.64 18.83
C LEU A 119 6.92 20.25 17.50
N ALA A 120 7.86 21.19 17.59
CA ALA A 120 8.65 21.68 16.47
C ALA A 120 9.58 20.58 15.91
N MET A 121 10.06 20.76 14.68
CA MET A 121 10.92 19.76 14.02
C MET A 121 12.16 19.39 14.84
N ALA A 122 12.82 20.37 15.47
CA ALA A 122 13.99 20.14 16.30
C ALA A 122 13.67 19.30 17.56
N GLU A 123 12.49 19.50 18.14
CA GLU A 123 12.04 18.77 19.32
C GLU A 123 11.65 17.33 18.96
N ARG A 124 11.00 17.14 17.81
CA ARG A 124 10.74 15.79 17.26
C ARG A 124 12.03 15.02 17.00
N PHE A 125 13.05 15.70 16.47
CA PHE A 125 14.37 15.09 16.27
C PHE A 125 15.00 14.65 17.59
N ARG A 126 14.99 15.52 18.61
CA ARG A 126 15.49 15.17 19.96
C ARG A 126 14.71 14.02 20.59
N LEU A 127 13.39 14.03 20.45
CA LEU A 127 12.54 12.93 20.92
C LEU A 127 12.89 11.61 20.24
N GLY A 128 13.07 11.62 18.91
CA GLY A 128 13.51 10.44 18.16
C GLY A 128 14.88 9.92 18.61
N PHE A 129 15.82 10.81 18.90
CA PHE A 129 17.12 10.44 19.46
C PHE A 129 16.99 9.79 20.85
N SER A 130 16.22 10.41 21.74
CA SER A 130 15.98 9.90 23.10
C SER A 130 15.28 8.54 23.12
N ILE A 131 14.29 8.32 22.24
CA ILE A 131 13.64 7.02 22.07
C ILE A 131 14.66 5.97 21.62
N SER A 132 15.51 6.31 20.64
CA SER A 132 16.53 5.40 20.12
C SER A 132 17.56 5.03 21.20
N GLU A 133 18.01 6.00 21.99
CA GLU A 133 18.93 5.80 23.10
C GLU A 133 18.31 4.95 24.21
N THR A 134 17.03 5.18 24.52
CA THR A 134 16.29 4.39 25.52
C THR A 134 16.15 2.94 25.06
N ALA A 135 15.77 2.71 23.80
CA ALA A 135 15.67 1.36 23.23
C ALA A 135 17.01 0.63 23.31
N TYR A 136 18.10 1.33 23.00
CA TYR A 136 19.45 0.81 23.12
C TYR A 136 19.81 0.40 24.56
N ASN A 137 19.56 1.29 25.52
CA ASN A 137 19.82 1.02 26.93
C ASN A 137 19.01 -0.17 27.46
N VAL A 138 17.76 -0.35 26.99
CA VAL A 138 16.94 -1.52 27.33
C VAL A 138 17.55 -2.81 26.80
N VAL A 139 18.08 -2.82 25.57
CA VAL A 139 18.75 -4.00 25.00
C VAL A 139 20.03 -4.32 25.78
N ALA A 140 20.87 -3.31 26.03
CA ALA A 140 22.10 -3.48 26.80
C ALA A 140 21.81 -4.02 28.21
N TYR A 141 20.80 -3.47 28.89
CA TYR A 141 20.36 -3.94 30.20
C TYR A 141 19.90 -5.41 30.17
N ARG A 142 19.16 -5.83 29.13
CA ARG A 142 18.75 -7.23 28.96
C ARG A 142 19.92 -8.17 28.70
N ILE A 143 20.93 -7.73 27.94
CA ILE A 143 22.18 -8.50 27.72
C ILE A 143 22.88 -8.72 29.06
N GLN A 144 22.99 -7.67 29.88
CA GLN A 144 23.61 -7.73 31.19
C GLN A 144 22.84 -8.65 32.15
N GLN A 145 21.50 -8.57 32.18
CA GLN A 145 20.68 -9.48 33.01
C GLN A 145 20.89 -10.95 32.63
N ARG A 146 21.05 -11.25 31.34
CA ARG A 146 21.30 -12.62 30.85
C ARG A 146 22.73 -13.09 31.09
N ASN A 147 23.69 -12.16 31.17
CA ASN A 147 25.10 -12.45 31.38
C ASN A 147 25.68 -11.51 32.45
N PRO A 148 25.45 -11.78 33.75
CA PRO A 148 25.84 -10.87 34.83
C PRO A 148 27.35 -10.62 34.94
N ALA A 149 28.16 -11.52 34.36
CA ALA A 149 29.62 -11.36 34.28
C ALA A 149 30.06 -10.26 33.30
N LEU A 150 29.16 -9.79 32.41
CA LEU A 150 29.44 -8.67 31.51
C LEU A 150 29.29 -7.33 32.25
N GLY A 151 30.31 -6.49 32.13
CA GLY A 151 30.22 -5.10 32.55
C GLY A 151 29.25 -4.30 31.67
N VAL A 152 28.85 -3.14 32.18
CA VAL A 152 27.93 -2.20 31.49
C VAL A 152 28.46 -1.78 30.12
N VAL A 153 29.76 -1.50 30.02
CA VAL A 153 30.41 -1.06 28.76
C VAL A 153 30.35 -2.15 27.69
N GLU A 154 30.60 -3.41 28.03
CA GLU A 154 30.57 -4.50 27.06
C GLU A 154 29.14 -4.86 26.65
N SER A 155 28.19 -4.77 27.57
CA SER A 155 26.76 -4.97 27.27
C SER A 155 26.22 -3.92 26.29
N ASN A 156 26.64 -2.66 26.47
CA ASN A 156 26.40 -1.57 25.55
C ASN A 156 27.03 -1.84 24.17
N ARG A 157 28.32 -2.20 24.13
CA ARG A 157 29.02 -2.53 22.87
C ARG A 157 28.31 -3.63 22.07
N LEU A 158 27.84 -4.68 22.74
CA LEU A 158 27.11 -5.78 22.11
C LEU A 158 25.72 -5.35 21.59
N ALA A 159 25.03 -4.46 22.30
CA ALA A 159 23.77 -3.89 21.85
C ALA A 159 23.93 -3.05 20.56
N LEU A 160 25.06 -2.35 20.38
CA LEU A 160 25.35 -1.62 19.14
C LEU A 160 25.60 -2.58 17.98
N LEU A 161 26.41 -3.62 18.21
CA LEU A 161 26.75 -4.61 17.18
C LEU A 161 25.55 -5.42 16.70
N GLN A 162 24.52 -5.63 17.54
CA GLN A 162 23.28 -6.28 17.13
C GLN A 162 22.46 -5.42 16.15
N ARG A 163 22.52 -4.09 16.28
CA ARG A 163 21.80 -3.15 15.41
C ARG A 163 22.36 -3.14 13.98
N GLU A 164 23.67 -3.30 13.82
CA GLU A 164 24.33 -3.29 12.50
C GLU A 164 24.05 -4.56 11.67
N ARG A 165 23.42 -5.57 12.28
CA ARG A 165 23.12 -6.88 11.65
C ARG A 165 21.68 -7.03 11.19
N THR A 166 20.79 -6.11 11.59
CA THR A 166 19.37 -6.04 11.18
C THR A 166 19.15 -4.92 10.18
#